data_AF-A0A3N5XAP4-F1
#
_entry.id   AF-A0A3N5XAP4-F1
#
_cell.length_a   1.000
_cell.length_b   1.000
_cell.length_c   1.000
_cell.angle_alpha   90.00
_cell.angle_beta   90.00
_cell.angle_gamma   90.00
#
_symmetry.space_group_name_H-M   'P 1'
#
loop_
_entity.id
_entity.type
_entity.pdbx_description
1 polymer ?
#
loop_
_entity_poly.entity_id
_entity_poly.type
_entity_poly.pdbx_seq_one_letter_code
_entity_poly.pdbx_strand_id
1 'polypeptide(L)' 'FESGHVPGFFRLFDIEQELSALLDGRKVDLRTPEDLSRYFRDRVVALAEVQYVRG' A
#
# COMPACT_ATOMS: atom_id res chain seq x y z
N PHE A 1 -12.67 -8.83 -1.05
CA PHE A 1 -12.13 -8.30 -2.31
C PHE A 1 -12.94 -8.90 -3.44
N GLU A 2 -13.59 -8.06 -4.25
CA GLU A 2 -14.35 -8.51 -5.42
C GLU A 2 -13.48 -8.34 -6.67
N SER A 3 -13.35 -9.40 -7.46
CA SER A 3 -12.56 -9.38 -8.69
C SER A 3 -13.17 -8.37 -9.67
N GLY A 4 -12.36 -7.43 -10.17
CA GLY A 4 -12.78 -6.37 -11.10
C GLY A 4 -13.09 -5.02 -10.45
N HIS A 5 -13.23 -4.96 -9.11
CA HIS A 5 -13.38 -3.69 -8.38
C HIS A 5 -12.01 -3.20 -7.89
N VAL A 6 -11.23 -2.63 -8.81
CA VAL A 6 -9.92 -2.05 -8.51
C VAL A 6 -10.06 -0.54 -8.26
N PRO A 7 -9.59 -0.01 -7.12
CA PRO A 7 -9.61 1.42 -6.87
C PRO A 7 -8.73 2.17 -7.88
N GLY A 8 -9.25 3.28 -8.41
CA GLY A 8 -8.45 4.23 -9.18
C GLY A 8 -7.55 5.08 -8.27
N PHE A 9 -6.68 5.90 -8.87
CA PHE A 9 -5.67 6.68 -8.13
C PHE A 9 -6.25 7.62 -7.06
N PHE A 10 -7.36 8.32 -7.36
CA PHE A 10 -8.00 9.18 -6.35
C PHE A 10 -8.52 8.38 -5.16
N ARG A 11 -9.09 7.20 -5.40
CA ARG A 11 -9.55 6.34 -4.30
C ARG A 11 -8.38 5.80 -3.50
N LEU A 12 -7.24 5.48 -4.12
CA LEU A 12 -6.03 5.10 -3.39
C LEU A 12 -5.53 6.23 -2.49
N PHE A 13 -5.54 7.47 -2.97
CA PHE A 13 -5.20 8.65 -2.16
C PHE A 13 -6.14 8.81 -0.96
N ASP A 14 -7.45 8.65 -1.17
CA ASP A 14 -8.42 8.70 -0.06
C ASP A 14 -8.12 7.62 0.99
N ILE A 15 -7.75 6.41 0.57
CA ILE A 15 -7.39 5.32 1.49
C ILE A 15 -6.08 5.66 2.25
N GLU A 16 -5.06 6.24 1.62
CA GLU A 16 -3.85 6.72 2.31
C GLU A 16 -4.19 7.72 3.41
N GLN A 17 -5.11 8.66 3.14
CA GLN A 17 -5.57 9.66 4.11
C GLN A 17 -6.36 9.02 5.26
N GLU A 18 -7.29 8.11 4.95
CA GLU A 18 -8.06 7.35 5.95
C GLU A 18 -7.13 6.54 6.87
N LEU A 19 -6.16 5.81 6.31
CA LEU A 19 -5.19 5.02 7.10
C LEU A 19 -4.27 5.91 7.94
N SER A 20 -3.83 7.04 7.40
CA SER A 20 -3.01 7.99 8.15
C SER A 20 -3.77 8.52 9.37
N ALA A 21 -5.06 8.85 9.22
CA ALA A 21 -5.90 9.29 10.34
C ALA A 21 -6.05 8.20 11.41
N LEU A 22 -6.16 6.93 11.02
CA LEU A 22 -6.21 5.79 11.95
C LEU A 22 -4.88 5.55 12.68
N LEU A 23 -3.76 6.00 12.12
CA LEU A 23 -2.40 5.81 12.65
C LEU A 23 -1.84 7.09 13.27
N ASP A 24 -2.65 7.81 14.06
CA ASP A 24 -2.28 9.05 14.75
C ASP A 24 -1.80 10.17 13.81
N GLY A 25 -2.29 10.19 12.57
CA GLY A 25 -1.85 11.14 11.55
C GLY A 25 -0.47 10.83 10.94
N ARG A 26 0.14 9.68 11.25
CA ARG A 26 1.39 9.27 10.60
C ARG A 26 1.14 9.02 9.11
N LYS A 27 1.97 9.58 8.25
CA LYS A 27 1.85 9.42 6.80
C LYS A 27 1.89 7.94 6.42
N VAL A 28 0.90 7.51 5.64
CA VAL A 28 0.84 6.20 4.99
C VAL A 28 1.05 6.37 3.49
N ASP A 29 1.89 5.51 2.91
CA ASP A 29 2.06 5.37 1.46
C ASP A 29 1.57 3.98 1.05
N LEU A 30 0.61 3.91 0.12
CA LEU A 30 0.13 2.67 -0.49
C LEU A 30 0.83 2.47 -1.83
N ARG A 31 1.79 1.53 -1.85
CA ARG A 31 2.61 1.26 -3.03
C ARG A 31 2.54 -0.20 -3.42
N THR A 32 2.46 -0.44 -4.73
CA THR A 32 2.80 -1.75 -5.30
C THR A 32 4.32 -1.88 -5.41
N PRO A 33 4.88 -3.10 -5.47
CA PRO A 33 6.29 -3.28 -5.80
C PRO A 33 6.68 -2.52 -7.08
N GLU A 34 5.81 -2.51 -8.08
CA GLU A 34 5.97 -1.84 -9.37
C GLU A 34 6.17 -0.32 -9.25
N ASP A 35 5.56 0.32 -8.25
CA ASP A 35 5.72 1.75 -7.95
C ASP A 35 7.07 2.08 -7.32
N LEU A 36 7.75 1.08 -6.73
CA LEU A 36 9.05 1.28 -6.08
C LEU A 36 10.17 1.30 -7.11
N SER A 37 11.15 2.18 -6.88
CA SER A 37 12.37 2.22 -7.70
C SER A 37 13.09 0.88 -7.65
N ARG A 38 13.55 0.42 -8.82
CA ARG A 38 14.33 -0.82 -8.97
C ARG A 38 15.55 -0.91 -8.04
N TYR A 39 16.11 0.24 -7.63
CA TYR A 39 17.31 0.27 -6.80
C TYR A 39 17.07 -0.19 -5.36
N PHE A 40 15.82 -0.14 -4.88
CA PHE A 40 15.50 -0.50 -3.50
C PHE A 40 14.27 -1.40 -3.34
N ARG A 41 13.51 -1.66 -4.42
CA ARG A 41 12.32 -2.52 -4.41
C ARG A 41 12.58 -3.85 -3.70
N ASP A 42 13.61 -4.57 -4.12
CA ASP A 42 13.89 -5.92 -3.60
C ASP A 42 14.23 -5.88 -2.10
N ARG A 43 14.95 -4.83 -1.67
CA ARG A 43 15.24 -4.61 -0.24
C ARG A 43 13.97 -4.34 0.56
N VAL A 44 13.05 -3.53 0.03
CA VAL A 44 11.78 -3.23 0.70
C VAL A 44 10.94 -4.50 0.83
N VAL A 45 10.80 -5.28 -0.25
CA VAL A 45 10.02 -6.53 -0.24
C VAL A 45 10.63 -7.56 0.72
N ALA A 46 11.96 -7.70 0.75
CA ALA A 46 12.64 -8.66 1.62
C ALA A 46 12.53 -8.31 3.12
N LEU A 47 12.35 -7.03 3.46
CA LEU A 47 12.25 -6.54 4.85
C LEU A 47 10.80 -6.27 5.27
N ALA A 48 9.83 -6.37 4.36
CA ALA A 48 8.44 -6.09 4.65
C ALA A 48 7.83 -7.18 5.53
N GLU A 49 6.99 -6.77 6.47
CA GLU A 49 6.21 -7.68 7.31
C GLU A 49 4.84 -7.93 6.66
N VAL A 50 4.52 -9.21 6.45
CA VAL A 50 3.25 -9.61 5.83
C VAL A 50 2.10 -9.45 6.84
N GLN A 51 1.18 -8.54 6.55
CA GLN A 51 0.00 -8.28 7.39
C GLN A 51 -1.24 -9.09 6.99
N TYR A 52 -1.32 -9.52 5.73
CA TYR A 52 -2.45 -10.29 5.20
C TYR A 52 -2.00 -11.22 4.07
N VAL A 53 -2.48 -12.47 4.12
CA VAL A 53 -2.38 -13.43 3.02
C VAL A 53 -3.77 -14.04 2.84
N ARG A 54 -4.23 -14.10 1.60
CA ARG A 54 -5.48 -14.81 1.27
C ARG A 54 -5.24 -16.31 1.41
N GLY A 55 -6.09 -16.98 2.20
CA GLY A 55 -6.18 -18.45 2.27
C GLY A 55 -6.97 -19.07 1.11
#